data_AF-A0A135W188-F1
#
_entry.id   AF-A0A135W188-F1
#
_cell.length_a   1.000
_cell.length_b   1.000
_cell.length_c   1.000
_cell.angle_alpha   90.00
_cell.angle_beta   90.00
_cell.angle_gamma   90.00
#
_symmetry.space_group_name_H-M   'P 1'
#
loop_
_entity.id
_entity.type
_entity.pdbx_description
1 polymer ?
#
loop_
_entity_poly.entity_id
_entity_poly.type
_entity_poly.pdbx_seq_one_letter_code
_entity_poly.pdbx_strand_id
1 'polypeptide(L)'
;MKKYLVKNKIPSGEIITDNFGDNTEKTVINSIKIADSLHYTSIVSVSQYYHQTRIRKLFKKNHFEHITTASPQYFEIRDIYSVFREFFAYYL
;
A
#
# COMPACT_ATOMS: atom_id res chain seq x y z
N MET A 1 1.07 -6.28 -11.01
CA MET A 1 -0.30 -5.80 -10.78
C MET A 1 -1.00 -5.24 -12.03
N LYS A 2 -0.41 -4.28 -12.77
CA LYS A 2 -1.04 -3.65 -13.95
C LYS A 2 -1.76 -4.60 -14.92
N LYS A 3 -1.09 -5.67 -15.36
CA LYS A 3 -1.70 -6.69 -16.27
C LYS A 3 -2.96 -7.33 -15.69
N TYR A 4 -2.98 -7.60 -14.38
CA TYR A 4 -4.15 -8.15 -13.70
C TYR A 4 -5.32 -7.17 -13.70
N LEU A 5 -5.08 -5.88 -13.42
CA LEU A 5 -6.12 -4.86 -13.42
C LEU A 5 -6.73 -4.64 -14.82
N VAL A 6 -5.88 -4.59 -15.85
CA VAL A 6 -6.34 -4.49 -17.26
C VAL A 6 -7.18 -5.71 -17.65
N LYS A 7 -6.75 -6.93 -17.26
CA LYS A 7 -7.55 -8.15 -17.48
C LYS A 7 -8.91 -8.08 -16.78
N ASN A 8 -9.00 -7.39 -15.65
CA ASN A 8 -10.25 -7.13 -14.92
C ASN A 8 -10.96 -5.84 -15.36
N LYS A 9 -10.73 -5.40 -16.61
CA LYS A 9 -11.45 -4.29 -17.26
C LYS A 9 -11.22 -2.90 -16.65
N ILE A 10 -10.17 -2.71 -15.86
CA ILE A 10 -9.74 -1.36 -15.48
C ILE A 10 -9.01 -0.72 -16.68
N PRO A 11 -9.42 0.47 -17.14
CA PRO A 11 -8.76 1.16 -18.25
C PRO A 11 -7.28 1.42 -17.96
N SER A 12 -6.41 1.18 -18.94
CA SER A 12 -4.96 1.33 -18.76
C SER A 12 -4.53 2.77 -18.47
N GLY A 13 -5.29 3.77 -18.94
CA GLY A 13 -5.08 5.19 -18.67
C GLY A 13 -5.30 5.58 -17.21
N GLU A 14 -6.11 4.81 -16.48
CA GLU A 14 -6.38 5.00 -15.04
C GLU A 14 -5.36 4.27 -14.15
N ILE A 15 -4.35 3.61 -14.74
CA ILE A 15 -3.37 2.81 -14.01
C ILE A 15 -1.97 3.41 -14.13
N ILE A 16 -1.56 4.08 -13.06
CA ILE A 16 -0.17 4.51 -12.85
C ILE A 16 0.60 3.34 -12.22
N THR A 17 1.83 3.10 -12.68
CA THR A 17 2.69 2.04 -12.13
C THR A 17 3.96 2.66 -11.58
N ASP A 18 4.17 2.49 -10.27
CA ASP A 18 5.45 2.76 -9.62
C ASP A 18 6.32 1.50 -9.63
N ASN A 19 7.49 1.58 -10.26
CA ASN A 19 8.48 0.49 -10.31
C ASN A 19 9.65 0.71 -9.34
N PHE A 20 9.63 1.78 -8.53
CA PHE A 20 10.72 2.17 -7.62
C PHE A 20 10.32 2.09 -6.13
N GLY A 21 9.20 1.44 -5.84
CA GLY A 21 8.71 1.16 -4.49
C GLY A 21 9.33 -0.08 -3.86
N ASP A 22 10.67 -0.15 -3.79
CA ASP A 22 11.41 -1.35 -3.34
C ASP A 22 11.11 -1.76 -1.89
N ASN A 23 10.55 -0.83 -1.10
CA ASN A 23 10.12 -1.07 0.26
C ASN A 23 8.88 -0.24 0.59
N THR A 24 8.25 -0.53 1.73
CA THR A 24 7.00 0.10 2.15
C THR A 24 7.12 1.63 2.29
N GLU A 25 8.24 2.15 2.79
CA GLU A 25 8.44 3.60 2.96
C GLU A 25 8.54 4.32 1.61
N LYS A 26 9.32 3.78 0.67
CA LYS A 26 9.39 4.30 -0.71
C LYS A 26 8.01 4.28 -1.38
N THR A 27 7.26 3.18 -1.25
CA THR A 27 5.89 3.09 -1.78
C THR A 27 5.00 4.20 -1.22
N VAL A 28 5.06 4.48 0.09
CA VAL A 28 4.26 5.55 0.71
C VAL A 28 4.67 6.92 0.18
N ILE A 29 5.97 7.24 0.14
CA ILE A 29 6.48 8.52 -0.35
C ILE A 29 6.07 8.75 -1.81
N ASN A 30 6.22 7.73 -2.65
CA ASN A 30 5.84 7.82 -4.06
C ASN A 30 4.32 7.96 -4.23
N SER A 31 3.53 7.25 -3.42
CA SER A 31 2.07 7.35 -3.44
C SER A 31 1.58 8.75 -3.06
N ILE A 32 2.18 9.38 -2.05
CA ILE A 32 1.85 10.76 -1.65
C ILE A 32 2.17 11.73 -2.79
N LYS A 33 3.36 11.64 -3.39
CA LYS A 33 3.74 12.49 -4.54
C LYS A 33 2.78 12.35 -5.73
N ILE A 34 2.34 11.13 -6.02
CA ILE A 34 1.36 10.87 -7.09
C ILE A 34 0.01 11.48 -6.71
N ALA A 35 -0.46 11.26 -5.48
CA ALA A 35 -1.71 11.84 -4.99
C ALA A 35 -1.71 13.37 -5.06
N ASP A 36 -0.62 14.01 -4.62
CA ASP A 36 -0.45 15.47 -4.69
C ASP A 36 -0.50 15.96 -6.14
N SER A 37 0.20 15.27 -7.07
CA SER A 37 0.21 15.63 -8.49
C SER A 37 -1.15 15.51 -9.18
N LEU A 38 -2.04 14.68 -8.63
CA LEU A 38 -3.40 14.45 -9.12
C LEU A 38 -4.46 15.18 -8.27
N HIS A 39 -4.03 15.97 -7.29
CA HIS A 39 -4.90 16.66 -6.34
C HIS A 39 -5.84 15.76 -5.54
N TYR A 40 -5.41 14.53 -5.24
CA TYR A 40 -6.15 13.62 -4.37
C TYR A 40 -5.88 13.91 -2.89
N THR A 41 -6.95 14.01 -2.12
CA THR A 41 -6.91 14.29 -0.68
C THR A 41 -7.03 13.04 0.19
N SER A 42 -7.29 11.86 -0.40
CA SER A 42 -7.42 10.61 0.32
C SER A 42 -6.88 9.43 -0.48
N ILE A 43 -6.40 8.39 0.23
CA ILE A 43 -5.82 7.19 -0.37
C ILE A 43 -6.46 5.96 0.29
N VAL A 44 -6.65 4.90 -0.49
CA VAL A 44 -6.97 3.56 0.01
C VAL A 44 -5.77 2.64 -0.24
N SER A 45 -5.19 2.08 0.81
CA SER A 45 -4.14 1.06 0.67
C SER A 45 -4.73 -0.33 0.61
N VAL A 46 -4.39 -1.08 -0.43
CA VAL A 46 -4.81 -2.48 -0.62
C VAL A 46 -3.59 -3.39 -0.46
N SER A 47 -3.56 -4.19 0.59
CA SER A 47 -2.46 -5.09 0.93
C SER A 47 -2.92 -6.17 1.92
N GLN A 48 -2.05 -7.15 2.19
CA GLN A 48 -2.28 -8.14 3.23
C GLN A 48 -2.46 -7.46 4.60
N TYR A 49 -3.32 -8.04 5.45
CA TYR A 49 -3.75 -7.42 6.71
C TYR A 49 -2.57 -7.02 7.61
N TYR A 50 -1.53 -7.84 7.66
CA TYR A 50 -0.37 -7.60 8.50
C TYR A 50 0.44 -6.35 8.07
N HIS A 51 0.44 -5.99 6.78
CA HIS A 51 1.14 -4.80 6.31
C HIS A 51 0.42 -3.47 6.60
N GLN A 52 -0.90 -3.52 6.85
CA GLN A 52 -1.74 -2.33 6.88
C GLN A 52 -1.37 -1.36 8.01
N THR A 53 -0.97 -1.89 9.17
CA THR A 53 -0.55 -1.08 10.32
C THR A 53 0.69 -0.26 10.02
N ARG A 54 1.71 -0.88 9.41
CA ARG A 54 2.96 -0.20 9.02
C ARG A 54 2.73 0.83 7.92
N ILE A 55 1.93 0.49 6.91
CA ILE A 55 1.57 1.42 5.84
C ILE A 55 0.89 2.66 6.43
N ARG A 56 -0.13 2.47 7.28
CA ARG A 56 -0.85 3.57 7.94
C ARG A 56 0.07 4.43 8.81
N LYS A 57 0.98 3.82 9.57
CA LYS A 57 2.00 4.53 10.35
C LYS A 57 2.87 5.42 9.47
N LEU A 58 3.34 4.91 8.33
CA LEU A 58 4.21 5.63 7.42
C LEU A 58 3.49 6.79 6.70
N PHE A 59 2.23 6.62 6.30
CA PHE A 59 1.43 7.74 5.76
C PHE A 59 1.31 8.88 6.77
N LYS A 60 0.97 8.55 8.03
CA LYS A 60 0.88 9.53 9.12
C LYS A 60 2.22 10.20 9.44
N LYS A 61 3.33 9.44 9.43
CA LYS A 61 4.69 9.99 9.59
C LYS A 61 5.02 11.03 8.52
N ASN A 62 4.45 10.90 7.32
CA ASN A 62 4.59 11.84 6.21
C ASN A 62 3.43 12.86 6.14
N HIS A 63 2.72 13.10 7.25
CA HIS A 63 1.65 14.09 7.37
C HIS A 63 0.44 13.88 6.44
N PHE A 64 0.20 12.66 5.96
CA PHE A 64 -0.97 12.29 5.18
C PHE A 64 -1.99 11.53 6.05
N GLU A 65 -3.04 12.21 6.50
CA GLU A 65 -3.99 11.66 7.49
C GLU A 65 -5.14 10.84 6.88
N HIS A 66 -5.57 11.17 5.66
CA HIS A 66 -6.76 10.60 5.02
C HIS A 66 -6.46 9.26 4.31
N ILE A 67 -5.94 8.31 5.08
CA ILE A 67 -5.60 6.96 4.62
C ILE A 67 -6.59 5.93 5.18
N THR A 68 -7.21 5.16 4.29
CA THR A 68 -8.01 3.97 4.62
C THR A 68 -7.32 2.71 4.10
N THR A 69 -7.71 1.55 4.62
CA THR A 69 -7.04 0.28 4.32
C THR A 69 -8.03 -0.81 3.97
N ALA A 70 -7.67 -1.66 3.00
CA ALA A 70 -8.44 -2.83 2.61
C ALA A 70 -7.52 -4.05 2.53
N SER A 71 -7.96 -5.16 3.13
CA SER A 71 -7.25 -6.44 3.09
C SER A 71 -8.20 -7.56 2.65
N PRO A 72 -7.68 -8.60 2.01
CA PRO A 72 -8.49 -9.77 1.72
C PRO A 72 -8.98 -10.45 3.00
N GLN A 73 -10.13 -11.12 2.93
CA GLN A 73 -10.74 -11.84 4.04
C GLN A 73 -10.38 -13.33 4.00
N TYR A 74 -9.08 -13.64 3.98
CA TYR A 74 -8.57 -15.01 4.09
C TYR A 74 -7.25 -15.02 4.87
N PHE A 75 -6.89 -16.21 5.37
CA PHE A 75 -5.65 -16.44 6.10
C PHE A 75 -4.92 -17.66 5.55
N GLU A 76 -3.60 -17.61 5.57
CA GLU A 76 -2.73 -18.70 5.16
C GLU A 76 -1.74 -19.06 6.27
N ILE A 77 -1.25 -20.30 6.30
CA ILE A 77 -0.28 -20.75 7.32
C ILE A 77 1.00 -19.89 7.29
N ARG A 78 1.42 -19.45 6.09
CA ARG A 78 2.55 -18.54 5.91
C ARG A 78 2.37 -17.16 6.54
N ASP A 79 1.14 -16.80 6.91
CA ASP A 79 0.87 -15.51 7.54
C ASP A 79 1.47 -15.45 8.94
N ILE A 80 1.62 -16.59 9.64
CA ILE A 80 2.27 -16.63 10.96
C ILE A 80 3.71 -16.08 10.85
N TYR A 81 4.48 -16.59 9.90
CA TYR A 81 5.83 -16.09 9.62
C TYR A 81 5.80 -14.63 9.16
N SER A 82 4.82 -14.26 8.33
CA SER A 82 4.71 -12.90 7.81
C SER A 82 4.40 -11.87 8.90
N VAL A 83 3.52 -12.19 9.84
CA VAL A 83 3.21 -11.36 11.02
C VAL A 83 4.45 -11.21 11.91
N PHE A 84 5.16 -12.30 12.18
CA PHE A 84 6.39 -12.25 12.97
C PHE A 84 7.46 -11.35 12.33
N ARG A 85 7.71 -11.51 11.02
CA ARG A 85 8.63 -10.64 10.28
C ARG A 85 8.15 -9.18 10.30
N GLU A 86 6.85 -8.95 10.15
CA GLU A 86 6.26 -7.61 10.12
C GLU A 86 6.40 -6.88 11.45
N PHE A 87 6.40 -7.61 12.58
CA PHE A 87 6.68 -7.02 13.89
C PHE A 87 8.01 -6.27 13.89
N PHE A 88 9.11 -6.92 13.50
CA PHE A 88 10.41 -6.27 13.41
C PHE A 88 10.39 -5.10 12.43
N ALA A 89 9.75 -5.28 11.28
CA ALA A 89 9.68 -4.26 10.25
C ALA A 89 8.84 -3.02 10.65
N TYR A 90 8.00 -3.13 11.69
CA TYR A 90 7.22 -2.02 12.24
C TYR A 90 8.00 -1.22 13.29
N TYR A 91 8.85 -1.87 14.07
CA TYR A 91 9.55 -1.28 15.24
C TYR A 91 11.00 -0.88 14.97
N LEU A 92 11.71 -1.62 14.11
CA LEU A 92 13.07 -1.28 13.67
C LEU A 92 13.01 -0.27 12.52
#